data_AF-A0A1Q7BI83-F1
#
_entry.id   AF-A0A1Q7BI83-F1
#
_cell.length_a   1.000
_cell.length_b   1.000
_cell.length_c   1.000
_cell.angle_alpha   90.00
_cell.angle_beta   90.00
_cell.angle_gamma   90.00
#
_symmetry.space_group_name_H-M   'P 1'
#
loop_
_entity.id
_entity.type
_entity.pdbx_description
1 polymer ?
#
loop_
_entity_poly.entity_id
_entity_poly.type
_entity_poly.pdbx_seq_one_letter_code
_entity_poly.pdbx_strand_id
1 'polypeptide(L)'
;MAAAELARIGGRAPVPGGLTPTERHVAELVARGHTNTEVAAQLFLSVKTVAAHLTRVYAKLGVRSRSELAAAWPTVADQGA
;
A
#
# COMPACT_ATOMS: atom_id res chain seq x y z
N MET A 1 -9.41 14.29 -15.54
CA MET A 1 -10.09 14.14 -14.24
C MET A 1 -10.00 12.68 -13.81
N ALA A 2 -8.92 12.27 -13.12
CA ALA A 2 -8.69 10.88 -12.70
C ALA A 2 -8.26 10.75 -11.22
N ALA A 3 -7.95 11.86 -10.55
CA ALA A 3 -7.53 11.86 -9.14
C ALA A 3 -8.71 11.92 -8.15
N ALA A 4 -9.91 12.31 -8.62
CA ALA A 4 -11.10 12.49 -7.79
C ALA A 4 -11.88 11.19 -7.53
N GLU A 5 -11.79 10.20 -8.43
CA GLU A 5 -12.51 8.93 -8.30
C GLU A 5 -11.94 8.04 -7.17
N LEU A 6 -10.61 8.07 -6.96
CA LEU A 6 -9.94 7.16 -6.03
C LEU A 6 -10.22 7.50 -4.55
N ALA A 7 -10.69 8.71 -4.26
CA ALA A 7 -11.05 9.13 -2.91
C ALA A 7 -12.38 8.51 -2.44
N ARG A 8 -13.27 8.06 -3.35
CA ARG A 8 -14.61 7.59 -2.98
C ARG A 8 -14.72 6.09 -2.70
N ILE A 9 -13.83 5.25 -3.23
CA ILE A 9 -13.91 3.79 -3.04
C ILE A 9 -13.27 3.34 -1.71
N GLY A 10 -12.39 4.15 -1.11
CA GLY A 10 -11.71 3.83 0.15
C GLY A 10 -12.53 4.08 1.42
N GLY A 11 -13.79 4.51 1.31
CA GLY A 11 -14.63 4.85 2.44
C GLY A 11 -15.41 3.67 2.97
N ARG A 12 -14.89 3.00 4.03
CA ARG A 12 -15.58 2.78 5.32
C ARG A 12 -15.00 1.60 6.11
N ALA A 13 -14.11 1.93 7.05
CA ALA A 13 -14.08 1.52 8.47
C ALA A 13 -12.60 1.55 8.93
N PRO A 14 -12.26 2.29 10.00
CA PRO A 14 -10.93 2.25 10.57
C PRO A 14 -10.77 0.91 11.31
N VAL A 15 -10.07 -0.02 10.68
CA VAL A 15 -9.54 -1.24 11.31
C VAL A 15 -8.30 -0.83 12.13
N PRO A 16 -7.94 -1.50 13.25
CA PRO A 16 -6.84 -1.05 14.11
C PRO A 16 -5.55 -0.86 13.30
N GLY A 17 -5.08 0.40 13.19
CA GLY A 17 -3.96 0.82 12.34
C GLY A 17 -4.27 1.86 11.25
N GLY A 18 -5.54 2.21 10.99
CA GLY A 18 -5.94 3.38 10.16
C GLY A 18 -5.79 3.23 8.63
N LEU A 19 -5.26 2.11 8.15
CA LEU A 19 -5.18 1.78 6.73
C LEU A 19 -6.51 1.17 6.23
N THR A 20 -6.90 1.54 5.01
CA THR A 20 -7.97 0.85 4.26
C THR A 20 -7.48 -0.54 3.80
N PRO A 21 -8.38 -1.47 3.45
CA PRO A 21 -7.99 -2.79 2.96
C PRO A 21 -7.03 -2.75 1.75
N THR A 22 -7.30 -1.87 0.78
CA THR A 22 -6.44 -1.68 -0.40
C THR A 22 -5.06 -1.12 -0.01
N GLU A 23 -5.02 -0.14 0.88
CA GLU A 23 -3.74 0.42 1.38
C GLU A 23 -2.91 -0.63 2.11
N ARG A 24 -3.55 -1.50 2.91
CA ARG A 24 -2.89 -2.61 3.58
C ARG A 24 -2.28 -3.60 2.57
N HIS A 25 -3.02 -3.95 1.53
CA HIS A 25 -2.55 -4.90 0.51
C HIS A 25 -1.37 -4.33 -0.29
N VAL A 26 -1.44 -3.04 -0.66
CA VAL A 26 -0.32 -2.33 -1.29
C VAL A 26 0.90 -2.30 -0.36
N ALA A 27 0.71 -1.94 0.90
CA ALA A 27 1.78 -1.86 1.89
C ALA A 27 2.45 -3.22 2.13
N GLU A 28 1.66 -4.29 2.20
CA GLU A 28 2.13 -5.66 2.35
C GLU A 28 3.01 -6.11 1.18
N LEU A 29 2.56 -5.94 -0.06
CA LEU A 29 3.33 -6.35 -1.23
C LEU A 29 4.65 -5.57 -1.33
N VAL A 30 4.63 -4.27 -1.03
CA VAL A 30 5.84 -3.43 -1.01
C VAL A 30 6.78 -3.81 0.12
N ALA A 31 6.27 -4.07 1.32
CA ALA A 31 7.06 -4.57 2.45
C ALA A 31 7.75 -5.90 2.12
N ARG A 32 7.11 -6.75 1.31
CA ARG A 32 7.66 -8.03 0.80
C ARG A 32 8.71 -7.89 -0.32
N GLY A 33 8.97 -6.68 -0.83
CA GLY A 33 9.98 -6.47 -1.88
C GLY A 33 9.43 -6.23 -3.29
N HIS A 34 8.11 -6.25 -3.51
CA HIS A 34 7.52 -5.99 -4.83
C HIS A 34 7.63 -4.52 -5.26
N THR A 35 8.01 -4.28 -6.50
CA THR A 35 8.03 -2.96 -7.14
C THR A 35 6.62 -2.42 -7.36
N ASN A 36 6.48 -1.10 -7.52
CA ASN A 36 5.17 -0.49 -7.79
C ASN A 36 4.52 -1.04 -9.07
N THR A 37 5.33 -1.50 -10.03
CA THR A 37 4.87 -2.13 -11.28
C THR A 37 4.28 -3.51 -11.04
N GLU A 38 4.94 -4.34 -10.23
CA GLU A 38 4.44 -5.67 -9.87
C GLU A 38 3.17 -5.56 -9.02
N VAL A 39 3.14 -4.62 -8.06
CA VAL A 39 1.95 -4.35 -7.25
C VAL A 39 0.79 -3.87 -8.12
N ALA A 40 1.07 -2.99 -9.09
CA ALA A 40 0.10 -2.52 -10.06
C ALA A 40 -0.47 -3.68 -10.89
N ALA A 41 0.38 -4.59 -11.37
CA ALA A 41 -0.05 -5.78 -12.10
C ALA A 41 -0.91 -6.73 -11.25
N GLN A 42 -0.50 -7.00 -10.00
CA GLN A 42 -1.22 -7.89 -9.09
C GLN A 42 -2.58 -7.34 -8.66
N LEU A 43 -2.69 -6.01 -8.49
CA LEU A 43 -3.91 -5.35 -8.06
C LEU A 43 -4.78 -4.83 -9.22
N PHE A 44 -4.35 -5.05 -10.47
CA PHE A 44 -5.00 -4.48 -11.67
C PHE A 44 -5.16 -2.95 -11.59
N LEU A 45 -4.15 -2.28 -11.03
CA LEU A 45 -4.09 -0.83 -10.87
C LEU A 45 -3.02 -0.22 -11.78
N SER A 46 -3.09 1.09 -12.00
CA SER A 46 -1.98 1.82 -12.61
C SER A 46 -0.87 2.04 -11.57
N VAL A 47 0.39 2.06 -12.01
CA VAL A 47 1.56 2.40 -11.17
C VAL A 47 1.37 3.73 -10.42
N LYS A 48 0.77 4.72 -11.10
CA LYS A 48 0.44 6.02 -10.50
C LYS A 48 -0.56 5.91 -9.33
N THR A 49 -1.51 4.99 -9.44
CA THR A 49 -2.51 4.72 -8.40
C THR A 49 -1.84 4.05 -7.20
N VAL A 50 -0.96 3.08 -7.44
CA VAL A 50 -0.14 2.44 -6.38
C VAL A 50 0.72 3.47 -5.67
N ALA A 51 1.41 4.36 -6.40
CA ALA A 51 2.21 5.42 -5.82
C ALA A 51 1.36 6.36 -4.92
N ALA A 52 0.15 6.71 -5.36
CA ALA A 52 -0.76 7.53 -4.57
C ALA A 52 -1.28 6.81 -3.31
N HIS A 53 -1.47 5.49 -3.35
CA HIS A 53 -1.78 4.71 -2.16
C HIS A 53 -0.58 4.66 -1.20
N LEU A 54 0.63 4.46 -1.70
CA LEU A 54 1.85 4.46 -0.88
C LEU A 54 2.08 5.79 -0.18
N THR A 55 1.84 6.94 -0.83
CA THR A 55 1.92 8.24 -0.16
C THR A 55 0.99 8.33 1.06
N ARG A 56 -0.24 7.80 0.95
CA ARG A 56 -1.21 7.78 2.06
C ARG A 56 -0.79 6.79 3.14
N VAL A 57 -0.32 5.60 2.75
CA VAL A 57 0.23 4.59 3.67
C VAL A 57 1.38 5.17 4.47
N TYR A 58 2.35 5.81 3.80
CA TYR A 58 3.50 6.44 4.43
C TYR A 58 3.10 7.52 5.43
N ALA A 59 2.17 8.40 5.04
CA ALA A 59 1.63 9.42 5.93
C ALA A 59 0.91 8.82 7.15
N LYS A 60 0.14 7.75 6.96
CA LYS A 60 -0.62 7.08 8.03
C LYS A 60 0.25 6.28 8.99
N LEU A 61 1.31 5.64 8.48
CA LEU A 61 2.24 4.84 9.27
C LEU A 61 3.42 5.66 9.83
N GLY A 62 3.59 6.91 9.40
CA GLY A 62 4.71 7.76 9.82
C GLY A 62 6.06 7.33 9.25
N VAL A 63 6.07 6.52 8.18
CA VAL A 63 7.30 6.05 7.52
C VAL A 63 7.65 6.91 6.33
N ARG A 64 8.94 7.06 6.04
CA ARG A 64 9.44 7.94 4.96
C ARG A 64 10.05 7.18 3.80
N SER A 65 10.31 5.88 3.97
CA SER A 65 10.95 5.07 2.96
C SER A 65 10.33 3.68 2.86
N ARG A 66 10.57 3.04 1.72
CA ARG A 66 10.23 1.65 1.48
C ARG A 66 10.85 0.72 2.52
N SER A 67 12.10 0.98 2.90
CA SER A 67 12.81 0.19 3.91
C SER A 67 12.22 0.40 5.30
N GLU A 68 11.85 1.63 5.66
CA GLU A 68 11.12 1.91 6.90
C GLU A 68 9.74 1.24 6.91
N LEU A 69 9.03 1.24 5.77
CA LEU A 69 7.78 0.51 5.62
C LEU A 69 7.99 -0.99 5.86
N ALA A 70 9.01 -1.60 5.23
CA ALA A 70 9.33 -3.01 5.40
C ALA A 70 9.71 -3.36 6.85
N ALA A 71 10.43 -2.46 7.54
CA ALA A 71 10.78 -2.62 8.95
C ALA A 71 9.58 -2.46 9.89
N ALA A 72 8.65 -1.56 9.57
CA ALA A 72 7.44 -1.32 10.34
C ALA A 72 6.34 -2.36 10.07
N TRP A 73 6.42 -3.09 8.95
CA TRP A 73 5.46 -4.12 8.62
C TRP A 73 5.73 -5.38 9.44
N PRO A 74 4.72 -5.95 10.13
CA PRO A 74 4.89 -7.24 10.78
C PRO A 74 5.20 -8.26 9.67
N THR A 75 6.45 -8.69 9.60
CA THR A 75 6.90 -9.67 8.62
C THR A 75 6.25 -11.00 8.96
N VAL A 76 5.16 -11.33 8.27
CA VAL A 76 4.80 -12.74 8.11
C VAL A 76 5.87 -13.29 7.18
N ALA A 77 6.90 -13.89 7.79
CA ALA A 77 7.98 -14.55 7.08
C ALA A 77 7.37 -15.65 6.21
N ASP A 78 7.10 -15.36 4.93
CA ASP A 78 6.86 -16.37 3.93
C ASP A 78 7.15 -15.86 2.50
N GLN A 79 7.86 -16.73 1.78
CA GLN A 79 8.11 -16.83 0.33
C GLN A 79 9.37 -16.13 -0.22
N GLY A 80 10.44 -16.82 -0.59
CA GLY A 80 10.64 -18.28 -0.64
C GLY A 80 9.91 -18.97 -1.80
N ALA A 81 10.12 -18.51 -3.04
CA ALA A 81 10.04 -19.29 -4.28
C ALA A 81 10.67 -18.50 -5.43
#